data_AF-A0A800D7H4-F1
#
_entry.id   AF-A0A800D7H4-F1
#
_cell.length_a   1.000
_cell.length_b   1.000
_cell.length_c   1.000
_cell.angle_alpha   90.00
_cell.angle_beta   90.00
_cell.angle_gamma   90.00
#
_symmetry.space_group_name_H-M   'P 1'
#
loop_
_entity.id
_entity.type
_entity.pdbx_description
1 polymer ?
#
loop_
_entity_poly.entity_id
_entity_poly.type
_entity_poly.pdbx_seq_one_letter_code
_entity_poly.pdbx_strand_id
1 'polypeptide(L)'
;MRRTQTEEYWRDEFDVTEEDLGILYELFLEEGVPRSTDYLAQRLMERRCQEEEEALQKALEGKGTVYQPRDSYAVGERLFFPALGGVTGTVVGVRPGENPGYGEFSVIQVELEGTEGVREFAADFPLPHRLNRDEKVLPPAELYRRYGHYLLSNLWERLEASPDFVHFGDQWFLGGLMVEVHVGHLNIAEAMIDLADAPLTSEELLKEMELSEDIPLAARIFSLNYALAQDERFVNVGSEGSPRWFLAYHQAEEVVSA
;
A
#
# COMPACT_ATOMS: atom_id res chain seq x y z
N MET A 1 -13.18 5.32 -15.35
CA MET A 1 -11.97 4.54 -15.69
C MET A 1 -11.16 4.44 -14.42
N ARG A 2 -10.59 3.28 -14.10
CA ARG A 2 -9.80 3.10 -12.88
C ARG A 2 -8.41 3.69 -13.10
N ARG A 3 -8.13 4.86 -12.51
CA ARG A 3 -6.84 5.56 -12.61
C ARG A 3 -5.74 4.75 -11.92
N THR A 4 -6.05 4.09 -10.81
CA THR A 4 -5.08 3.24 -10.07
C THR A 4 -4.52 2.08 -10.90
N GLN A 5 -5.13 1.76 -12.04
CA GLN A 5 -4.69 0.68 -12.93
C GLN A 5 -3.68 1.16 -14.00
N THR A 6 -3.41 2.46 -14.09
CA THR A 6 -2.53 3.04 -15.12
C THR A 6 -1.21 3.50 -14.51
N GLU A 7 -0.13 3.44 -15.32
CA GLU A 7 1.19 3.90 -14.89
C GLU A 7 1.21 5.42 -14.70
N GLU A 8 0.52 6.15 -15.56
CA GLU A 8 0.46 7.62 -15.54
C GLU A 8 -0.04 8.15 -14.20
N TYR A 9 -1.02 7.48 -13.58
CA TYR A 9 -1.49 7.86 -12.26
C TYR A 9 -0.36 7.77 -11.22
N TRP A 10 0.31 6.62 -11.14
CA TRP A 10 1.36 6.40 -10.13
C TRP A 10 2.62 7.22 -10.36
N ARG A 11 2.96 7.54 -11.60
CA ARG A 11 4.16 8.29 -11.95
C ARG A 11 3.95 9.81 -11.86
N ASP A 12 2.82 10.29 -12.39
CA ASP A 12 2.64 11.72 -12.67
C ASP A 12 1.61 12.39 -11.74
N GLU A 13 0.69 11.62 -11.14
CA GLU A 13 -0.44 12.17 -10.37
C GLU A 13 -0.44 11.79 -8.88
N PHE A 14 0.18 10.67 -8.53
CA PHE A 14 0.28 10.19 -7.15
C PHE A 14 1.26 11.05 -6.35
N ASP A 15 0.84 11.41 -5.14
CA ASP A 15 1.65 12.11 -4.17
C ASP A 15 1.26 11.66 -2.76
N VAL A 16 2.22 11.62 -1.83
CA VAL A 16 1.94 11.24 -0.44
C VAL A 16 1.46 12.47 0.33
N THR A 17 0.17 12.43 0.65
CA THR A 17 -0.56 13.51 1.32
C THR A 17 -0.44 13.44 2.84
N GLU A 18 -0.84 14.50 3.54
CA GLU A 18 -0.93 14.48 5.01
C GLU A 18 -1.94 13.45 5.54
N GLU A 19 -2.99 13.15 4.76
CA GLU A 19 -3.95 12.09 5.09
C GLU A 19 -3.27 10.71 5.02
N ASP A 20 -2.42 10.47 4.02
CA ASP A 20 -1.63 9.24 3.93
C ASP A 20 -0.69 9.09 5.13
N LEU A 21 -0.02 10.17 5.57
CA LEU A 21 0.81 10.17 6.77
C LEU A 21 -0.02 9.86 8.03
N GLY A 22 -1.21 10.44 8.15
CA GLY A 22 -2.15 10.13 9.25
C GLY A 22 -2.53 8.65 9.29
N ILE A 23 -2.81 8.04 8.13
CA ILE A 23 -3.11 6.61 8.04
C ILE A 23 -1.91 5.76 8.46
N LEU A 24 -0.69 6.12 8.04
CA LEU A 24 0.52 5.39 8.46
C LEU A 24 0.81 5.57 9.95
N TYR A 25 0.51 6.73 10.52
CA TYR A 25 0.60 6.97 11.95
C TYR A 25 -0.35 6.04 12.72
N GLU A 26 -1.62 5.97 12.32
CA GLU A 26 -2.61 5.06 12.90
C GLU A 26 -2.18 3.59 12.76
N LEU A 27 -1.64 3.19 11.61
CA LEU A 27 -1.11 1.85 11.38
C LEU A 27 -0.02 1.47 12.40
N PHE A 28 0.90 2.38 12.70
CA PHE A 28 1.92 2.13 13.71
C PHE A 28 1.36 2.08 15.13
N LEU A 29 0.35 2.89 15.45
CA LEU A 29 -0.34 2.80 16.74
C LEU A 29 -1.04 1.44 16.92
N GLU A 30 -1.65 0.92 15.85
CA GLU A 30 -2.36 -0.36 15.87
C GLU A 30 -1.40 -1.55 15.96
N GLU A 31 -0.35 -1.56 15.14
CA GLU A 31 0.57 -2.69 15.06
C GLU A 31 1.65 -2.66 16.14
N GLY A 32 2.07 -1.48 16.58
CA GLY A 32 3.06 -1.29 17.64
C GLY A 32 4.48 -1.76 17.29
N VAL A 33 4.81 -1.87 16.01
CA VAL A 33 6.10 -2.40 15.52
C VAL A 33 6.61 -1.64 14.29
N PRO A 34 7.93 -1.56 14.09
CA PRO A 34 8.53 -0.92 12.93
C PRO A 34 8.18 -1.64 11.61
N ARG A 35 8.23 -0.90 10.51
CA ARG A 35 7.90 -1.39 9.16
C ARG A 35 8.83 -0.83 8.09
N SER A 36 9.08 -1.63 7.06
CA SER A 36 9.88 -1.18 5.92
C SER A 36 9.12 -0.18 5.05
N THR A 37 9.86 0.66 4.32
CA THR A 37 9.28 1.54 3.30
C THR A 37 8.44 0.77 2.28
N ASP A 38 8.89 -0.43 1.87
CA ASP A 38 8.14 -1.32 0.97
C ASP A 38 6.77 -1.71 1.52
N TYR A 39 6.71 -2.06 2.81
CA TYR A 39 5.44 -2.41 3.45
C TYR A 39 4.49 -1.22 3.47
N LEU A 40 4.98 -0.06 3.89
CA LEU A 40 4.17 1.17 3.97
C LEU A 40 3.65 1.58 2.58
N ALA A 41 4.48 1.49 1.54
CA ALA A 41 4.08 1.80 0.17
C ALA A 41 3.01 0.82 -0.37
N GLN A 42 3.12 -0.48 -0.04
CA GLN A 42 2.07 -1.46 -0.36
C GLN A 42 0.73 -1.11 0.31
N ARG A 43 0.77 -0.73 1.59
CA ARG A 43 -0.43 -0.33 2.34
C ARG A 43 -1.11 0.91 1.76
N LEU A 44 -0.32 1.93 1.37
CA LEU A 44 -0.88 3.11 0.68
C LEU A 44 -1.47 2.75 -0.68
N MET A 45 -0.80 1.90 -1.45
CA MET A 45 -1.33 1.46 -2.74
C MET A 45 -2.65 0.70 -2.60
N GLU A 46 -2.71 -0.25 -1.66
CA GLU A 46 -3.95 -0.97 -1.32
C GLU A 46 -5.07 0.01 -0.98
N ARG A 47 -4.77 1.01 -0.15
CA ARG A 47 -5.72 2.02 0.26
C ARG A 47 -6.26 2.83 -0.91
N ARG A 48 -5.39 3.31 -1.82
CA ARG A 48 -5.81 4.06 -3.01
C ARG A 48 -6.70 3.22 -3.94
N CYS A 49 -6.38 1.94 -4.11
CA CYS A 49 -7.21 1.03 -4.88
C CYS A 49 -8.59 0.84 -4.23
N GLN A 50 -8.64 0.71 -2.90
CA GLN A 50 -9.88 0.59 -2.16
C GLN A 50 -10.74 1.86 -2.24
N GLU A 51 -10.14 3.04 -2.07
CA GLU A 51 -10.84 4.33 -2.17
C GLU A 51 -11.46 4.53 -3.55
N GLU A 52 -10.75 4.17 -4.61
CA GLU A 52 -11.28 4.23 -5.98
C GLU A 52 -12.47 3.26 -6.17
N GLU A 53 -12.36 2.04 -5.67
CA GLU A 53 -13.45 1.06 -5.77
C GLU A 53 -14.68 1.48 -4.93
N GLU A 54 -14.47 2.01 -3.73
CA GLU A 54 -15.54 2.56 -2.89
C GLU A 54 -16.21 3.78 -3.56
N ALA A 55 -15.43 4.67 -4.18
CA ALA A 55 -15.97 5.80 -4.92
C ALA A 55 -16.77 5.35 -6.14
N LEU A 56 -16.30 4.34 -6.87
CA LEU A 56 -17.02 3.72 -7.98
C LEU A 56 -18.32 3.08 -7.49
N GLN A 57 -18.29 2.35 -6.38
CA GLN A 57 -19.46 1.70 -5.82
C GLN A 57 -20.50 2.73 -5.38
N LYS A 58 -20.12 3.75 -4.60
CA LYS A 58 -20.99 4.87 -4.20
C LYS A 58 -21.57 5.61 -5.40
N ALA A 59 -20.79 5.79 -6.47
CA ALA A 59 -21.28 6.43 -7.68
C ALA A 59 -22.33 5.60 -8.44
N LEU A 60 -22.39 4.29 -8.21
CA LEU A 60 -23.32 3.33 -8.81
C LEU A 60 -24.50 2.98 -7.90
N GLU A 61 -24.37 3.21 -6.59
CA GLU A 61 -25.45 3.02 -5.63
C GLU A 61 -26.73 3.77 -6.06
N GLY A 62 -27.84 3.02 -6.16
CA GLY A 62 -29.14 3.54 -6.57
C GLY A 62 -29.34 3.75 -8.08
N LYS A 63 -28.34 3.51 -8.94
CA LYS A 63 -28.44 3.74 -10.40
C LYS A 63 -28.84 2.50 -11.22
N GLY A 64 -28.95 1.33 -10.60
CA GLY A 64 -29.29 0.07 -11.29
C GLY A 64 -28.07 -0.70 -11.79
N THR A 65 -28.29 -1.81 -12.49
CA THR A 65 -27.22 -2.69 -13.01
C THR A 65 -26.42 -1.96 -14.09
N VAL A 66 -25.09 -1.97 -14.03
CA VAL A 66 -24.26 -1.38 -15.09
C VAL A 66 -24.43 -2.19 -16.37
N TYR A 67 -24.81 -1.54 -17.47
CA TYR A 67 -24.94 -2.19 -18.76
C TYR A 67 -23.58 -2.66 -19.30
N GLN A 68 -23.52 -3.95 -19.66
CA GLN A 68 -22.42 -4.64 -20.31
C GLN A 68 -23.01 -5.56 -21.40
N PRO A 69 -22.60 -5.41 -22.67
CA PRO A 69 -23.10 -6.23 -23.77
C PRO A 69 -23.04 -7.76 -23.58
N ARG A 70 -22.10 -8.26 -22.77
CA ARG A 70 -21.98 -9.71 -22.48
C ARG A 70 -23.05 -10.25 -21.54
N ASP A 71 -23.65 -9.41 -20.71
CA ASP A 71 -24.57 -9.84 -19.66
C ASP A 71 -25.98 -10.01 -20.25
N SER A 72 -26.84 -10.71 -19.52
CA SER A 72 -28.26 -10.90 -19.85
C SER A 72 -29.13 -10.02 -18.98
N TYR A 73 -30.28 -9.60 -19.51
CA TYR A 73 -31.17 -8.66 -18.83
C TYR A 73 -32.64 -9.03 -19.02
N ALA A 74 -33.46 -8.74 -18.01
CA ALA A 74 -34.90 -9.02 -18.04
C ALA A 74 -35.73 -7.75 -18.28
N VAL A 75 -36.92 -7.90 -18.87
CA VAL A 75 -37.90 -6.80 -18.97
C VAL A 75 -38.27 -6.32 -17.58
N GLY A 76 -38.23 -4.99 -17.37
CA GLY A 76 -38.42 -4.32 -16.09
C GLY A 76 -37.12 -4.04 -15.33
N GLU A 77 -35.98 -4.55 -15.79
CA GLU A 77 -34.69 -4.27 -15.15
C GLU A 77 -34.21 -2.84 -15.44
N ARG A 78 -33.66 -2.18 -14.42
CA ARG A 78 -33.12 -0.82 -14.51
C ARG A 78 -31.61 -0.88 -14.74
N LEU A 79 -31.16 -0.32 -15.86
CA LEU A 79 -29.78 -0.35 -16.31
C LEU A 79 -29.14 1.04 -16.32
N PHE A 80 -27.89 1.12 -15.89
CA PHE A 80 -27.06 2.31 -15.94
C PHE A 80 -26.08 2.25 -17.12
N PHE A 81 -26.00 3.31 -17.93
CA PHE A 81 -25.16 3.38 -19.14
C PHE A 81 -24.05 4.42 -18.99
N PRO A 82 -22.87 4.05 -18.42
CA PRO A 82 -21.74 4.96 -18.26
C PRO A 82 -21.27 5.59 -19.58
N ALA A 83 -21.22 4.79 -20.65
CA ALA A 83 -20.74 5.22 -21.96
C ALA A 83 -21.70 6.20 -22.68
N LEU A 84 -22.93 6.34 -22.19
CA LEU A 84 -23.91 7.30 -22.70
C LEU A 84 -24.06 8.52 -21.77
N GLY A 85 -22.98 8.91 -21.09
CA GLY A 85 -22.98 10.05 -20.17
C GLY A 85 -23.64 9.76 -18.81
N GLY A 86 -23.78 8.48 -18.44
CA GLY A 86 -24.36 8.09 -17.14
C GLY A 86 -25.89 8.19 -17.09
N VAL A 87 -26.56 7.95 -18.22
CA VAL A 87 -28.04 7.85 -18.26
C VAL A 87 -28.49 6.50 -17.68
N THR A 88 -29.66 6.50 -17.07
CA THR A 88 -30.33 5.26 -16.60
C THR A 88 -31.49 4.94 -17.54
N GLY A 89 -31.84 3.68 -17.71
CA GLY A 89 -33.00 3.27 -18.48
C GLY A 89 -33.61 1.97 -17.99
N THR A 90 -34.82 1.66 -18.45
CA THR A 90 -35.52 0.42 -18.09
C THR A 90 -35.66 -0.46 -19.32
N VAL A 91 -35.36 -1.75 -19.18
CA VAL A 91 -35.57 -2.72 -20.26
C VAL A 91 -37.07 -2.91 -20.47
N VAL A 92 -37.57 -2.56 -21.66
CA VAL A 92 -38.98 -2.69 -22.06
C VAL A 92 -39.22 -3.86 -22.99
N GLY A 93 -38.17 -4.47 -23.55
CA GLY A 93 -38.28 -5.63 -24.41
C GLY A 93 -36.95 -6.37 -24.59
N VAL A 94 -37.03 -7.64 -24.97
CA VAL A 94 -35.87 -8.47 -25.32
C VAL A 94 -36.24 -9.30 -26.55
N ARG A 95 -35.38 -9.31 -27.56
CA ARG A 95 -35.57 -10.09 -28.79
C ARG A 95 -34.26 -10.75 -29.22
N PRO A 96 -34.29 -11.87 -29.96
CA PRO A 96 -33.07 -12.45 -30.52
C PRO A 96 -32.43 -11.49 -31.52
N GLY A 97 -31.10 -11.41 -31.49
CA GLY A 97 -30.28 -10.71 -32.46
C GLY A 97 -30.06 -11.59 -33.70
N GLU A 98 -30.17 -11.00 -34.88
CA GLU A 98 -29.88 -11.69 -36.14
C GLU A 98 -28.62 -11.08 -36.77
N ASN A 99 -27.49 -11.78 -36.64
CA ASN A 99 -26.30 -11.46 -37.42
C ASN A 99 -25.50 -12.73 -37.77
N PRO A 100 -25.38 -13.09 -39.06
CA PRO A 100 -24.63 -14.27 -39.51
C PRO A 100 -23.14 -14.29 -39.09
N GLY A 101 -22.56 -13.12 -38.77
CA GLY A 101 -21.14 -12.97 -38.44
C GLY A 101 -20.80 -13.01 -36.95
N TYR A 102 -21.78 -12.93 -36.04
CA TYR A 102 -21.52 -12.76 -34.60
C TYR A 102 -22.09 -13.86 -33.70
N GLY A 103 -22.74 -14.88 -34.27
CA GLY A 103 -23.37 -15.95 -33.49
C GLY A 103 -24.69 -15.53 -32.84
N GLU A 104 -25.16 -16.32 -31.87
CA GLU A 104 -26.37 -16.03 -31.12
C GLU A 104 -26.09 -14.94 -30.06
N PHE A 105 -26.93 -13.91 -30.04
CA PHE A 105 -26.94 -12.86 -29.02
C PHE A 105 -28.36 -12.29 -28.91
N SER A 106 -28.64 -11.51 -27.87
CA SER A 106 -29.92 -10.85 -27.65
C SER A 106 -29.84 -9.35 -27.95
N VAL A 107 -30.96 -8.75 -28.27
CA VAL A 107 -31.13 -7.29 -28.37
C VAL A 107 -32.16 -6.87 -27.33
N ILE A 108 -31.73 -6.06 -26.38
CA ILE A 108 -32.60 -5.45 -25.38
C ILE A 108 -33.10 -4.10 -25.92
N GLN A 109 -34.35 -3.82 -25.65
CA GLN A 109 -35.01 -2.56 -25.92
C GLN A 109 -35.10 -1.80 -24.60
N VAL A 110 -34.51 -0.61 -24.53
CA VAL A 110 -34.38 0.16 -23.30
C VAL A 110 -34.98 1.54 -23.50
N GLU A 111 -35.89 1.90 -22.62
CA GLU A 111 -36.40 3.26 -22.48
C GLU A 111 -35.46 4.04 -21.56
N LEU A 112 -34.71 4.98 -22.12
CA LEU A 112 -33.76 5.79 -21.36
C LEU A 112 -34.47 6.98 -20.70
N GLU A 113 -34.16 7.24 -19.44
CA GLU A 113 -34.72 8.37 -18.69
C GLU A 113 -34.34 9.71 -19.36
N GLY A 114 -35.34 10.55 -19.60
CA GLY A 114 -35.14 11.89 -20.19
C GLY A 114 -34.99 11.93 -21.72
N THR A 115 -35.17 10.81 -22.42
CA THR A 115 -35.25 10.79 -23.89
C THR A 115 -36.56 10.20 -24.36
N GLU A 116 -37.13 10.77 -25.42
CA GLU A 116 -38.29 10.16 -26.09
C GLU A 116 -37.84 8.98 -26.96
N GLY A 117 -38.47 7.82 -26.77
CA GLY A 117 -38.29 6.63 -27.58
C GLY A 117 -37.46 5.51 -26.92
N VAL A 118 -37.50 4.35 -27.57
CA VAL A 118 -36.81 3.14 -27.15
C VAL A 118 -35.52 2.99 -27.96
N ARG A 119 -34.40 2.72 -27.27
CA ARG A 119 -33.12 2.40 -27.92
C ARG A 119 -32.81 0.92 -27.80
N GLU A 120 -32.14 0.38 -28.80
CA GLU A 120 -31.72 -1.01 -28.83
C GLU A 120 -30.24 -1.16 -28.46
N PHE A 121 -29.95 -2.16 -27.63
CA PHE A 121 -28.61 -2.49 -27.16
C PHE A 121 -28.39 -4.00 -27.26
N ALA A 122 -27.15 -4.43 -27.51
CA ALA A 122 -26.81 -5.85 -27.51
C ALA A 122 -26.77 -6.39 -26.07
N ALA A 123 -27.18 -7.64 -25.88
CA ALA A 123 -27.06 -8.42 -24.65
C ALA A 123 -26.67 -9.85 -25.02
N ASP A 124 -26.20 -10.64 -24.07
CA ASP A 124 -25.68 -11.99 -24.34
C ASP A 124 -24.61 -12.02 -25.46
N PHE A 125 -23.85 -10.93 -25.64
CA PHE A 125 -22.94 -10.79 -26.77
C PHE A 125 -21.67 -11.64 -26.54
N PRO A 126 -21.37 -12.63 -27.41
CA PRO A 126 -20.37 -13.67 -27.11
C PRO A 126 -18.93 -13.20 -27.32
N LEU A 127 -18.70 -12.10 -28.04
CA LEU A 127 -17.37 -11.60 -28.35
C LEU A 127 -16.95 -10.48 -27.38
N PRO A 128 -15.63 -10.27 -27.17
CA PRO A 128 -15.14 -9.15 -26.37
C PRO A 128 -15.69 -7.81 -26.90
N HIS A 129 -16.27 -7.00 -26.01
CA HIS A 129 -16.82 -5.70 -26.35
C HIS A 129 -16.19 -4.60 -25.51
N ARG A 130 -15.83 -3.46 -26.12
CA ARG A 130 -15.21 -2.29 -25.43
C ARG A 130 -16.07 -1.66 -24.34
N LEU A 131 -17.33 -2.10 -24.20
CA LEU A 131 -18.28 -1.62 -23.18
C LEU A 131 -18.39 -2.59 -22.00
N ASN A 132 -17.93 -3.83 -22.14
CA ASN A 132 -17.80 -4.71 -20.99
C ASN A 132 -16.69 -4.15 -20.10
N ARG A 133 -16.93 -4.12 -18.79
CA ARG A 133 -15.87 -3.88 -17.82
C ARG A 133 -15.08 -5.18 -17.64
N ASP A 134 -14.32 -5.51 -18.67
CA ASP A 134 -13.33 -6.60 -18.72
C ASP A 134 -11.91 -6.07 -18.63
N GLU A 135 -11.72 -4.84 -18.14
CA GLU A 135 -10.40 -4.42 -17.67
C GLU A 135 -10.03 -5.38 -16.55
N LYS A 136 -9.07 -6.27 -16.84
CA LYS A 136 -8.43 -7.14 -15.85
C LYS A 136 -7.87 -6.23 -14.77
N VAL A 137 -8.66 -6.03 -13.71
CA VAL A 137 -8.25 -5.25 -12.54
C VAL A 137 -7.13 -6.04 -11.90
N LEU A 138 -5.95 -5.46 -11.90
CA LEU A 138 -4.81 -6.04 -11.24
C LEU A 138 -5.00 -5.85 -9.73
N PRO A 139 -4.77 -6.91 -8.92
CA PRO A 139 -4.79 -6.75 -7.48
C PRO A 139 -3.66 -5.78 -7.04
N PRO A 140 -3.80 -5.08 -5.91
CA PRO A 140 -2.79 -4.13 -5.42
C PRO A 140 -1.37 -4.71 -5.39
N ALA A 141 -1.20 -5.97 -4.97
CA ALA A 141 0.11 -6.63 -4.97
C ALA A 141 0.76 -6.80 -6.37
N GLU A 142 -0.03 -6.89 -7.44
CA GLU A 142 0.48 -6.90 -8.82
C GLU A 142 0.77 -5.48 -9.31
N LEU A 143 -0.06 -4.50 -8.95
CA LEU A 143 0.22 -3.08 -9.22
C LEU A 143 1.51 -2.64 -8.54
N TYR A 144 1.73 -3.06 -7.29
CA TYR A 144 2.92 -2.72 -6.52
C TYR A 144 4.19 -3.25 -7.20
N ARG A 145 4.15 -4.50 -7.67
CA ARG A 145 5.27 -5.06 -8.43
C ARG A 145 5.59 -4.29 -9.71
N ARG A 146 4.61 -3.60 -10.31
CA ARG A 146 4.80 -2.84 -11.54
C ARG A 146 5.20 -1.39 -11.29
N TYR A 147 4.52 -0.75 -10.34
CA TYR A 147 4.53 0.71 -10.17
C TYR A 147 5.01 1.15 -8.78
N GLY A 148 5.27 0.21 -7.85
CA GLY A 148 5.67 0.49 -6.46
C GLY A 148 6.91 1.38 -6.35
N HIS A 149 7.84 1.27 -7.30
CA HIS A 149 9.04 2.10 -7.34
C HIS A 149 8.77 3.61 -7.45
N TYR A 150 7.63 4.02 -8.03
CA TYR A 150 7.23 5.43 -8.06
C TYR A 150 6.82 5.96 -6.68
N LEU A 151 6.31 5.07 -5.80
CA LEU A 151 5.86 5.44 -4.46
C LEU A 151 7.04 5.54 -3.49
N LEU A 152 8.05 4.68 -3.63
CA LEU A 152 9.11 4.52 -2.63
C LEU A 152 9.87 5.83 -2.35
N SER A 153 10.36 6.53 -3.39
CA SER A 153 11.14 7.76 -3.18
C SER A 153 10.28 8.90 -2.61
N ASN A 154 9.07 9.07 -3.12
CA ASN A 154 8.14 10.09 -2.60
C ASN A 154 7.80 9.80 -1.13
N LEU A 155 7.45 8.55 -0.81
CA LEU A 155 7.12 8.14 0.55
C LEU A 155 8.29 8.34 1.51
N TRP A 156 9.51 7.98 1.08
CA TRP A 156 10.71 8.20 1.88
C TRP A 156 10.88 9.67 2.26
N GLU A 157 10.87 10.56 1.27
CA GLU A 157 11.04 12.00 1.50
C GLU A 157 9.96 12.58 2.42
N ARG A 158 8.72 12.11 2.28
CA ARG A 158 7.58 12.60 3.07
C ARG A 158 7.58 12.07 4.50
N LEU A 159 8.04 10.85 4.73
CA LEU A 159 8.27 10.31 6.08
C LEU A 159 9.46 11.01 6.75
N GLU A 160 10.57 11.22 6.04
CA GLU A 160 11.78 11.89 6.58
C GLU A 160 11.51 13.35 6.96
N ALA A 161 10.66 14.04 6.20
CA ALA A 161 10.26 15.41 6.50
C ALA A 161 9.29 15.52 7.70
N SER A 162 8.71 14.40 8.15
CA SER A 162 7.69 14.39 9.21
C SER A 162 8.32 14.08 10.58
N PRO A 163 8.16 14.95 11.59
CA PRO A 163 8.88 14.83 12.85
C PRO A 163 8.44 13.66 13.74
N ASP A 164 7.26 13.10 13.49
CA ASP A 164 6.72 11.99 14.29
C ASP A 164 7.33 10.64 13.88
N PHE A 165 7.84 10.55 12.66
CA PHE A 165 8.42 9.34 12.10
C PHE A 165 9.94 9.38 12.23
N VAL A 166 10.50 8.24 12.62
CA VAL A 166 11.93 8.02 12.72
C VAL A 166 12.28 6.75 11.96
N HIS A 167 13.51 6.65 11.47
CA HIS A 167 13.96 5.46 10.76
C HIS A 167 15.33 4.98 11.23
N PHE A 168 15.58 3.69 11.02
CA PHE A 168 16.88 3.05 11.11
C PHE A 168 17.01 2.06 9.95
N GLY A 169 17.94 2.33 9.01
CA GLY A 169 17.95 1.64 7.73
C GLY A 169 16.62 1.88 6.98
N ASP A 170 16.03 0.82 6.41
CA ASP A 170 14.72 0.89 5.73
C ASP A 170 13.50 0.91 6.67
N GLN A 171 13.72 0.67 7.97
CA GLN A 171 12.65 0.50 8.94
C GLN A 171 12.22 1.85 9.47
N TRP A 172 10.92 2.09 9.46
CA TRP A 172 10.26 3.28 9.98
C TRP A 172 9.45 2.94 11.23
N PHE A 173 9.37 3.88 12.16
CA PHE A 173 8.53 3.77 13.34
C PHE A 173 8.11 5.14 13.87
N LEU A 174 7.22 5.16 14.85
CA LEU A 174 6.84 6.39 15.55
C LEU A 174 7.79 6.63 16.72
N GLY A 175 8.38 7.83 16.79
CA GLY A 175 9.25 8.22 17.89
C GLY A 175 8.56 8.11 19.26
N GLY A 176 7.26 8.44 19.31
CA GLY A 176 6.44 8.34 20.52
C GLY A 176 6.13 6.91 20.98
N LEU A 177 6.36 5.89 20.15
CA LEU A 177 6.19 4.47 20.50
C LEU A 177 7.53 3.78 20.82
N MET A 178 8.64 4.50 20.72
CA MET A 178 9.96 3.95 21.03
C MET A 178 10.11 3.71 22.53
N VAL A 179 10.92 2.70 22.86
CA VAL A 179 11.34 2.46 24.23
C VAL A 179 12.47 3.43 24.56
N GLU A 180 12.42 4.01 25.76
CA GLU A 180 13.48 4.90 26.22
C GLU A 180 14.78 4.10 26.46
N VAL A 181 15.83 4.47 25.72
CA VAL A 181 17.18 3.91 25.89
C VAL A 181 18.07 4.99 26.50
N HIS A 182 18.25 4.94 27.82
CA HIS A 182 19.14 5.86 28.53
C HIS A 182 20.61 5.41 28.55
N VAL A 183 21.51 6.29 28.98
CA VAL A 183 22.96 6.05 29.10
C VAL A 183 23.33 4.76 29.84
N GLY A 184 22.58 4.38 30.88
CA GLY A 184 22.80 3.11 31.60
C GLY A 184 22.70 1.87 30.69
N HIS A 185 21.73 1.83 29.75
CA HIS A 185 21.61 0.75 28.78
C HIS A 185 22.81 0.77 27.82
N LEU A 186 23.19 1.95 27.33
CA LEU A 186 24.35 2.07 26.44
C LEU A 186 25.64 1.59 27.12
N ASN A 187 25.83 1.87 28.42
CA ASN A 187 26.98 1.35 29.17
C ASN A 187 26.94 -0.18 29.33
N ILE A 188 25.75 -0.78 29.47
CA ILE A 188 25.59 -2.25 29.47
C ILE A 188 25.99 -2.80 28.09
N ALA A 189 25.51 -2.19 27.01
CA ALA A 189 25.87 -2.61 25.65
C ALA A 189 27.39 -2.54 25.40
N GLU A 190 28.02 -1.43 25.79
CA GLU A 190 29.48 -1.26 25.70
C GLU A 190 30.22 -2.38 26.45
N ALA A 191 29.87 -2.62 27.72
CA ALA A 191 30.49 -3.66 28.53
C ALA A 191 30.29 -5.07 27.94
N MET A 192 29.13 -5.35 27.34
CA MET A 192 28.86 -6.62 26.68
C MET A 192 29.72 -6.82 25.43
N ILE A 193 29.85 -5.78 24.59
CA ILE A 193 30.66 -5.85 23.38
C ILE A 193 32.15 -5.98 23.75
N ASP A 194 32.61 -5.22 24.74
CA ASP A 194 33.98 -5.29 25.26
C ASP A 194 34.32 -6.68 25.79
N LEU A 195 33.43 -7.27 26.60
CA LEU A 195 33.62 -8.63 27.14
C LEU A 195 33.57 -9.71 26.06
N ALA A 196 32.71 -9.55 25.06
CA ALA A 196 32.60 -10.49 23.95
C ALA A 196 33.78 -10.41 22.97
N ASP A 197 34.45 -9.25 22.90
CA ASP A 197 35.48 -8.90 21.93
C ASP A 197 35.08 -9.27 20.48
N ALA A 198 33.78 -9.07 20.18
CA ALA A 198 33.18 -9.42 18.90
C ALA A 198 31.91 -8.59 18.65
N PRO A 199 31.52 -8.35 17.38
CA PRO A 199 30.28 -7.67 17.05
C PRO A 199 29.04 -8.43 17.52
N LEU A 200 28.13 -7.74 18.22
CA LEU A 200 26.90 -8.30 18.76
C LEU A 200 25.65 -7.76 18.03
N THR A 201 24.61 -8.57 17.94
CA THR A 201 23.30 -8.08 17.46
C THR A 201 22.53 -7.40 18.59
N SER A 202 21.56 -6.57 18.24
CA SER A 202 20.68 -5.92 19.23
C SER A 202 19.89 -6.93 20.05
N GLU A 203 19.49 -8.07 19.49
CA GLU A 203 18.86 -9.17 20.23
C GLU A 203 19.80 -9.81 21.26
N GLU A 204 21.10 -9.87 20.97
CA GLU A 204 22.10 -10.36 21.93
C GLU A 204 22.27 -9.36 23.07
N LEU A 205 22.37 -8.07 22.76
CA LEU A 205 22.48 -6.98 23.73
C LEU A 205 21.25 -6.90 24.65
N LEU A 206 20.05 -7.06 24.08
CA LEU A 206 18.80 -6.97 24.82
C LEU A 206 18.63 -8.02 25.93
N LYS A 207 19.36 -9.14 25.88
CA LYS A 207 19.24 -10.22 26.88
C LYS A 207 19.63 -9.77 28.29
N GLU A 208 20.58 -8.85 28.39
CA GLU A 208 21.08 -8.33 29.67
C GLU A 208 20.54 -6.92 29.95
N MET A 209 19.62 -6.42 29.11
CA MET A 209 18.99 -5.11 29.27
C MET A 209 17.58 -5.27 29.84
N GLU A 210 17.29 -4.58 30.94
CA GLU A 210 15.95 -4.53 31.53
C GLU A 210 15.03 -3.53 30.80
N LEU A 211 14.83 -3.71 29.49
CA LEU A 211 13.81 -2.95 28.75
C LEU A 211 12.43 -3.58 28.92
N SER A 212 11.40 -2.74 29.08
CA SER A 212 10.01 -3.17 29.31
C SER A 212 9.58 -4.29 28.37
N GLU A 213 9.35 -5.49 28.92
CA GLU A 213 8.96 -6.67 28.16
C GLU A 213 7.53 -6.61 27.61
N ASP A 214 6.72 -5.67 28.10
CA ASP A 214 5.37 -5.39 27.61
C ASP A 214 5.37 -4.81 26.19
N ILE A 215 6.53 -4.35 25.72
CA ILE A 215 6.71 -3.77 24.39
C ILE A 215 7.19 -4.86 23.41
N PRO A 216 6.58 -4.95 22.21
CA PRO A 216 6.98 -5.91 21.19
C PRO A 216 8.49 -5.90 20.94
N LEU A 217 9.08 -7.09 20.81
CA LEU A 217 10.53 -7.26 20.63
C LEU A 217 11.06 -6.42 19.45
N ALA A 218 10.33 -6.35 18.33
CA ALA A 218 10.74 -5.56 17.17
C ALA A 218 10.86 -4.05 17.49
N ALA A 219 9.96 -3.50 18.30
CA ALA A 219 10.04 -2.10 18.74
C ALA A 219 11.21 -1.87 19.71
N ARG A 220 11.51 -2.83 20.60
CA ARG A 220 12.71 -2.79 21.46
C ARG A 220 14.01 -2.84 20.65
N ILE A 221 14.11 -3.75 19.69
CA ILE A 221 15.27 -3.86 18.79
C ILE A 221 15.45 -2.56 18.00
N PHE A 222 14.39 -2.04 17.42
CA PHE A 222 14.42 -0.77 16.69
C PHE A 222 14.91 0.38 17.58
N SER A 223 14.36 0.49 18.79
CA SER A 223 14.73 1.56 19.71
C SER A 223 16.20 1.48 20.14
N LEU A 224 16.70 0.27 20.36
CA LEU A 224 18.12 0.05 20.68
C LEU A 224 19.03 0.38 19.47
N ASN A 225 18.70 -0.11 18.27
CA ASN A 225 19.45 0.21 17.06
C ASN A 225 19.52 1.73 16.81
N TYR A 226 18.38 2.40 16.95
CA TYR A 226 18.30 3.85 16.79
C TYR A 226 19.19 4.56 17.82
N ALA A 227 19.15 4.17 19.09
CA ALA A 227 19.97 4.78 20.13
C ALA A 227 21.47 4.53 19.93
N LEU A 228 21.87 3.30 19.57
CA LEU A 228 23.27 2.95 19.29
C LEU A 228 23.81 3.72 18.08
N ALA A 229 23.00 3.94 17.04
CA ALA A 229 23.40 4.70 15.85
C ALA A 229 23.72 6.17 16.14
N GLN A 230 23.17 6.72 17.24
CA GLN A 230 23.35 8.12 17.64
C GLN A 230 24.49 8.30 18.64
N ASP A 231 25.09 7.21 19.14
CA ASP A 231 26.17 7.25 20.12
C ASP A 231 27.51 6.86 19.46
N GLU A 232 28.48 7.79 19.54
CA GLU A 232 29.77 7.70 18.85
C GLU A 232 30.65 6.51 19.27
N ARG A 233 30.36 5.87 20.41
CA ARG A 233 31.09 4.68 20.87
C ARG A 233 30.81 3.48 19.99
N PHE A 234 29.63 3.42 19.37
CA PHE A 234 29.16 2.25 18.64
C PHE A 234 29.28 2.46 17.13
N VAL A 235 29.70 1.40 16.45
CA VAL A 235 29.74 1.35 15.00
C VAL A 235 29.02 0.10 14.52
N ASN A 236 28.13 0.27 13.53
CA ASN A 236 27.52 -0.87 12.85
C ASN A 236 28.52 -1.44 11.83
N VAL A 237 28.95 -2.68 12.04
CA VAL A 237 29.82 -3.44 11.13
C VAL A 237 29.06 -4.48 10.31
N GLY A 238 27.74 -4.57 10.51
CA GLY A 238 26.82 -5.38 9.72
C GLY A 238 26.24 -4.61 8.53
N SER A 239 25.15 -5.14 7.96
CA SER A 239 24.32 -4.40 7.00
C SER A 239 23.23 -3.61 7.74
N GLU A 240 22.59 -2.65 7.08
CA GLU A 240 21.48 -1.90 7.69
C GLU A 240 20.31 -2.79 8.10
N GLY A 241 19.97 -3.80 7.29
CA GLY A 241 18.91 -4.77 7.60
C GLY A 241 19.33 -5.89 8.55
N SER A 242 20.61 -5.97 8.92
CA SER A 242 21.12 -6.96 9.88
C SER A 242 22.30 -6.35 10.66
N PRO A 243 22.00 -5.35 11.51
CA PRO A 243 23.04 -4.58 12.19
C PRO A 243 23.81 -5.46 13.16
N ARG A 244 25.12 -5.25 13.22
CA ARG A 244 26.01 -5.82 14.23
C ARG A 244 26.85 -4.70 14.81
N TRP A 245 26.77 -4.52 16.12
CA TRP A 245 27.37 -3.40 16.82
C TRP A 245 28.72 -3.78 17.38
N PHE A 246 29.69 -2.89 17.17
CA PHE A 246 31.04 -3.01 17.70
C PHE A 246 31.51 -1.67 18.29
N LEU A 247 32.63 -1.69 19.01
CA LEU A 247 33.20 -0.49 19.64
C LEU A 247 34.12 0.24 18.65
N ALA A 248 33.84 1.52 18.42
CA ALA A 248 34.57 2.34 17.45
C ALA A 248 36.07 2.46 17.78
N TYR A 249 36.42 2.49 19.07
CA TYR A 249 37.81 2.61 19.49
C TYR A 249 38.63 1.32 19.35
N HIS A 250 38.00 0.13 19.32
CA HIS A 250 38.71 -1.13 19.02
C HIS A 250 39.12 -1.21 17.53
N GLN A 251 38.32 -0.65 16.62
CA GLN A 251 38.72 -0.56 15.20
C GLN A 251 39.96 0.30 14.97
N ALA A 252 40.12 1.38 15.74
CA ALA A 252 41.28 2.25 15.63
C ALA A 252 42.57 1.52 16.04
N GLU A 253 42.52 0.58 16.98
CA GLU A 253 43.68 -0.20 17.43
C GLU A 253 44.07 -1.30 16.43
N GLU A 254 43.10 -1.95 15.77
CA GLU A 254 43.37 -2.93 14.70
C GLU A 254 44.04 -2.29 13.46
N VAL A 255 43.61 -1.09 13.07
CA VAL A 255 44.16 -0.40 11.89
C VAL A 255 45.57 0.16 12.14
N VAL A 256 45.90 0.49 13.39
CA VAL A 256 47.25 0.97 13.76
C VAL A 256 48.25 -0.19 13.94
N SER A 257 47.75 -1.42 14.09
CA SER A 257 48.56 -2.63 14.33
C SER A 257 48.81 -3.50 13.09
N ALA A 258 48.27 -3.12 11.92
CA ALA A 258 48.42 -3.80 10.63
C ALA A 258 49.37 -3.07 9.67
#